data_AF-A0A6M0F2D2-F1
#
_entry.id   AF-A0A6M0F2D2-F1
#
_cell.length_a   1.000
_cell.length_b   1.000
_cell.length_c   1.000
_cell.angle_alpha   90.00
_cell.angle_beta   90.00
_cell.angle_gamma   90.00
#
_symmetry.space_group_name_H-M   'P 1'
#
loop_
_entity.id
_entity.type
_entity.pdbx_description
1 polymer ?
#
loop_
_entity_poly.entity_id
_entity_poly.type
_entity_poly.pdbx_seq_one_letter_code
_entity_poly.pdbx_strand_id
1 'polypeptide(L)' 'IPERVAINEAVELAKRYSDDEGHRFINGVLRRVTNYLNRKAT' A
#
# COMPACT_ATOMS: atom_id res chain seq x y z
N ILE A 1 -8.57 1.25 -12.43
CA ILE A 1 -7.22 0.68 -12.20
C ILE A 1 -7.37 -0.52 -11.26
N PRO A 2 -6.77 -1.69 -11.54
CA PRO A 2 -6.81 -2.82 -10.62
C PRO A 2 -6.21 -2.46 -9.25
N GLU A 3 -6.82 -2.89 -8.15
CA GLU A 3 -6.38 -2.53 -6.79
C GLU A 3 -4.89 -2.84 -6.55
N ARG A 4 -4.46 -4.04 -6.96
CA ARG A 4 -3.05 -4.47 -6.85
C ARG A 4 -2.08 -3.54 -7.57
N VAL A 5 -2.50 -3.00 -8.72
CA VAL A 5 -1.69 -2.04 -9.48
C VAL A 5 -1.57 -0.74 -8.70
N ALA A 6 -2.68 -0.19 -8.20
CA ALA A 6 -2.66 1.04 -7.42
C ALA A 6 -1.78 0.93 -6.15
N ILE A 7 -1.80 -0.23 -5.47
CA ILE A 7 -0.96 -0.48 -4.29
C ILE A 7 0.53 -0.53 -4.67
N ASN A 8 0.87 -1.22 -5.76
CA ASN A 8 2.26 -1.29 -6.22
C ASN A 8 2.79 0.10 -6.58
N GLU A 9 2.01 0.91 -7.31
CA GLU A 9 2.40 2.29 -7.64
C GLU A 9 2.62 3.15 -6.39
N ALA A 10 1.73 3.02 -5.39
CA ALA A 10 1.89 3.74 -4.12
C ALA A 10 3.18 3.34 -3.38
N VAL A 11 3.58 2.06 -3.43
CA VAL A 11 4.83 1.58 -2.83
C VAL A 11 6.06 2.07 -3.61
N GLU A 12 6.02 2.08 -4.95
CA GLU A 12 7.13 2.60 -5.75
C GLU A 12 7.31 4.11 -5.57
N LEU A 13 6.22 4.87 -5.46
CA LEU A 13 6.28 6.28 -5.08
C LEU A 13 6.88 6.47 -3.68
N ALA A 14 6.49 5.64 -2.71
CA ALA A 14 7.05 5.71 -1.37
C ALA A 14 8.57 5.44 -1.38
N LYS A 15 9.06 4.43 -2.10
CA LYS A 15 10.50 4.16 -2.25
C LYS A 15 11.25 5.34 -2.86
N ARG A 16 10.62 6.09 -3.78
CA ARG A 16 11.25 7.21 -4.48
C ARG A 16 11.31 8.49 -3.64
N TYR A 17 10.33 8.71 -2.77
CA TYR A 17 10.12 10.00 -2.10
C TYR A 17 10.17 9.94 -0.57
N SER A 18 10.39 8.76 0.02
CA SER A 18 10.57 8.60 1.46
C SER A 18 11.88 7.87 1.78
N ASP A 19 12.22 7.83 3.06
CA ASP A 19 13.36 7.07 3.55
C ASP A 19 13.03 5.58 3.73
N ASP A 20 14.01 4.85 4.26
CA ASP A 20 13.89 3.40 4.45
C ASP A 20 12.76 3.02 5.42
N GLU A 21 12.50 3.82 6.44
CA GLU A 21 11.41 3.57 7.39
C GLU A 21 10.05 3.95 6.81
N GLY A 22 9.98 5.05 6.07
CA GLY A 22 8.76 5.59 5.47
C GLY A 22 8.11 4.63 4.49
N HIS A 23 8.87 4.09 3.54
CA HIS A 23 8.28 3.18 2.55
C HIS A 23 7.83 1.85 3.17
N ARG A 24 8.55 1.36 4.21
CA ARG A 24 8.13 0.18 4.99
C ARG A 24 6.84 0.44 5.77
N PHE A 25 6.74 1.60 6.40
CA PHE A 25 5.54 2.03 7.12
C PHE A 25 4.33 2.13 6.19
N ILE A 26 4.47 2.83 5.05
CA ILE A 26 3.41 2.99 4.04
C ILE A 26 2.93 1.63 3.54
N ASN A 27 3.86 0.73 3.19
CA ASN A 27 3.52 -0.63 2.76
C ASN A 27 2.72 -1.40 3.84
N GLY A 28 3.09 -1.24 5.12
CA GLY A 28 2.35 -1.83 6.25
C GLY A 28 0.92 -1.30 6.39
N VAL A 29 0.72 0.01 6.22
CA VAL A 29 -0.61 0.65 6.25
C VAL A 29 -1.48 0.16 5.08
N LEU A 30 -0.95 0.19 3.85
CA LEU A 30 -1.67 -0.25 2.66
C LEU A 30 -2.15 -1.70 2.79
N ARG A 31 -1.29 -2.60 3.28
CA ARG A 31 -1.66 -4.00 3.55
C ARG A 31 -2.85 -4.11 4.52
N ARG A 32 -2.86 -3.31 5.59
CA ARG A 32 -3.94 -3.35 6.59
C ARG A 32 -5.26 -2.82 6.01
N VAL A 33 -5.21 -1.73 5.24
CA VAL A 33 -6.39 -1.14 4.58
C VAL A 33 -6.96 -2.11 3.56
N THR A 34 -6.15 -2.69 2.67
CA THR A 34 -6.60 -3.68 1.69
C THR A 34 -7.23 -4.91 2.35
N ASN A 35 -6.62 -5.43 3.43
CA ASN A 35 -7.22 -6.53 4.18
C ASN A 35 -8.59 -6.17 4.77
N TYR A 36 -8.75 -4.94 5.26
CA TYR A 36 -10.03 -4.46 5.78
C TYR A 36 -11.09 -4.37 4.68
N LEU A 37 -10.73 -3.81 3.52
CA LEU A 37 -11.63 -3.68 2.37
C LEU A 37 -12.08 -5.05 1.84
N ASN A 38 -11.14 -5.99 1.70
CA ASN A 38 -11.44 -7.35 1.26
C ASN A 38 -12.40 -8.09 2.20
N ARG A 39 -12.26 -7.89 3.52
CA ARG A 39 -13.16 -8.45 4.53
C ARG A 39 -14.56 -7.83 4.53
N LYS A 40 -14.69 -6.57 4.11
CA LYS A 40 -15.98 -5.87 3.97
C LYS A 40 -16.72 -6.22 2.68
N ALA A 41 -15.98 -6.65 1.65
CA ALA A 41 -16.53 -7.06 0.36
C ALA A 41 -17.04 -8.51 0.35
N THR A 42 -16.77 -9.27 1.43
CA THR A 42 -17.32 -10.62 1.69
C THR A 42 -18.50 -10.52 2.65
#